data_AF-A0A8E2AK99-F1
#
_entry.id   AF-A0A8E2AK99-F1
#
_cell.length_a   1.000
_cell.length_b   1.000
_cell.length_c   1.000
_cell.angle_alpha   90.00
_cell.angle_beta   90.00
_cell.angle_gamma   90.00
#
_symmetry.space_group_name_H-M   'P 1'
#
loop_
_entity.id
_entity.type
_entity.pdbx_description
1 polymer ?
#
loop_
_entity_poly.entity_id
_entity_poly.type
_entity_poly.pdbx_seq_one_letter_code
_entity_poly.pdbx_strand_id
1 'polypeptide(L)'
;MPLLHRPRGAPGGQSATHRAIPFVLCAVFIFGLVYELQLAPTFGTPRLTATKQKDRYKFPDFNRYIHSHTVNAAEIGLDDPDKRAILIGDVHGMNKSLHNLLDTLNYSPTQDTLILAGDMLAKSTHAGSLAVLDFLAQHEPCASTSRSPTGTRTPAPNPKPRLPPARGRVYAVRGNHDHMVVQWRAWREWFTALELALPVPGAPEQTGPDGTLAGKPVGTGQEFLALIEKEWERDVRRDPQGASDADEWADVARKRAVGTWRAEWWFRIPEPGKGRAKKDWHMFTDHYWLAKGMTQEQARCLFSLPLVLHVPEEHFFVVHGGLLPSDPRRPATDERQPLAHPPDLDLLPEDVFVEDDLDLEGTPLLTPSTHRDFAAIAQHIIANSELSGAVKNASEELLHVAQERAVLRDIPQNRDAWVLLNMRGVRKSGKVTRDGDRGTPWSDVWNRQMDRCAGFDAGAVDDSEPAPRRGRFGSPETYAHGKDEADVSSLPCLPSTVVYGHAASRGLDDKRWTVGLDTGCLYGRKLTALVLRRGSSSGNGAAEDDEDDEEEEEEEEEIDDGADVEYSGSRLVRRRKGTKKNEKKHKTWRRRIEFGDERGDVRAELVSVKCPKTGNLS
;
A
#
# COMPACT_ATOMS: atom_id res chain seq x y z
N MET A 1 91.04 -3.56 18.55
CA MET A 1 92.22 -2.72 18.25
C MET A 1 92.53 -2.82 16.77
N PRO A 2 93.11 -1.81 16.11
CA PRO A 2 93.39 -0.40 16.53
C PRO A 2 92.23 0.54 16.08
N LEU A 3 91.94 1.74 16.63
CA LEU A 3 92.76 2.95 16.96
C LEU A 3 93.22 3.72 15.70
N LEU A 4 93.23 5.06 15.60
CA LEU A 4 92.79 6.19 16.46
C LEU A 4 91.73 7.04 15.67
N HIS A 5 91.33 8.31 15.91
CA HIS A 5 91.75 9.40 16.82
C HIS A 5 90.59 10.38 17.13
N ARG A 6 90.86 11.40 17.94
CA ARG A 6 90.04 12.62 18.18
C ARG A 6 91.01 13.81 18.38
N PRO A 7 90.64 15.03 17.98
CA PRO A 7 90.57 16.17 18.93
C PRO A 7 89.30 17.03 18.67
N ARG A 8 88.51 17.48 19.66
CA ARG A 8 88.73 18.57 20.65
C ARG A 8 89.03 19.95 20.03
N GLY A 9 88.03 20.83 20.07
CA GLY A 9 88.13 22.27 19.81
C GLY A 9 86.77 22.98 20.02
N ALA A 10 86.69 23.83 21.05
CA ALA A 10 85.64 24.81 21.34
C ALA A 10 86.39 26.09 21.79
N PRO A 11 85.88 27.34 21.61
CA PRO A 11 84.57 27.77 22.10
C PRO A 11 83.83 28.88 21.30
N GLY A 12 82.62 29.24 21.75
CA GLY A 12 82.13 30.63 21.73
C GLY A 12 81.30 31.10 20.52
N GLY A 13 79.99 31.28 20.71
CA GLY A 13 79.10 31.99 19.78
C GLY A 13 77.73 32.21 20.43
N GLN A 14 77.34 33.47 20.66
CA GLN A 14 76.17 33.82 21.47
C GLN A 14 74.84 33.78 20.68
N SER A 15 73.73 33.72 21.43
CA SER A 15 72.36 33.59 20.93
C SER A 15 71.95 34.58 19.83
N ALA A 16 71.36 34.05 18.76
CA ALA A 16 70.66 34.82 17.73
C ALA A 16 69.12 34.89 17.96
N THR A 17 68.58 34.31 19.04
CA THR A 17 67.12 34.17 19.24
C THR A 17 66.45 35.38 19.90
N HIS A 18 67.21 36.30 20.51
CA HIS A 18 66.65 37.45 21.26
C HIS A 18 66.34 38.71 20.43
N ARG A 19 66.56 38.73 19.10
CA ARG A 19 66.29 39.92 18.25
C ARG A 19 65.01 39.85 17.40
N ALA A 20 64.42 38.67 17.20
CA ALA A 20 63.21 38.52 16.38
C ALA A 20 61.89 38.83 17.13
N ILE A 21 61.85 38.52 18.43
CA ILE A 21 60.65 38.66 19.29
C ILE A 21 60.07 40.08 19.29
N PRO A 22 60.83 41.18 19.50
CA PRO A 22 60.25 42.52 19.51
C PRO A 22 59.69 42.95 18.15
N PHE A 23 60.26 42.48 17.04
CA PHE A 23 59.74 42.78 15.69
C PHE A 23 58.38 42.12 15.42
N VAL A 24 58.22 40.85 15.83
CA VAL A 24 56.93 40.14 15.68
C VAL A 24 55.84 40.78 16.54
N LEU A 25 56.17 41.16 17.78
CA LEU A 25 55.22 41.83 18.68
C LEU A 25 54.82 43.22 18.18
N CYS A 26 55.76 44.03 17.66
CA CYS A 26 55.42 45.29 17.00
C CYS A 26 54.53 45.10 15.77
N ALA A 27 54.82 44.10 14.92
CA ALA A 27 54.01 43.83 13.74
C ALA A 27 52.56 43.44 14.10
N VAL A 28 52.37 42.58 15.11
CA VAL A 28 51.04 42.19 15.61
C VAL A 28 50.31 43.38 16.24
N PHE A 29 51.00 44.23 17.02
CA PHE A 29 50.40 45.42 17.64
C PHE A 29 49.97 46.46 16.60
N ILE A 30 50.78 46.68 15.55
CA ILE A 30 50.42 47.58 14.43
C ILE A 30 49.23 47.01 13.63
N PHE A 31 49.19 45.71 13.37
CA PHE A 31 48.04 45.08 12.71
C PHE A 31 46.76 45.17 13.54
N GLY A 32 46.86 44.99 14.86
CA GLY A 32 45.75 45.18 15.79
C GLY A 32 45.23 46.63 15.81
N LEU A 33 46.13 47.61 15.84
CA LEU A 33 45.75 49.03 15.79
C LEU A 33 45.11 49.45 14.46
N VAL A 34 45.59 48.94 13.31
CA VAL A 34 44.97 49.22 12.00
C VAL A 34 43.56 48.61 11.91
N TYR A 35 43.34 47.47 12.58
CA TYR A 35 42.02 46.82 12.66
C TYR A 35 41.05 47.56 13.58
N GLU A 36 41.47 47.93 14.80
CA GLU A 36 40.69 48.72 15.77
C GLU A 36 40.34 50.12 15.24
N LEU A 37 41.28 50.81 14.59
CA LEU A 37 41.08 52.18 14.09
C LEU A 37 40.35 52.26 12.74
N GLN A 38 39.90 51.13 12.17
CA GLN A 38 39.20 51.06 10.88
C GLN A 38 39.94 51.73 9.69
N LEU A 39 41.28 51.79 9.73
CA LEU A 39 42.10 52.47 8.72
C LEU A 39 42.39 51.59 7.49
N ALA A 40 41.89 50.36 7.45
CA ALA A 40 41.94 49.50 6.27
C ALA A 40 40.78 49.81 5.31
N PRO A 41 41.01 49.91 3.98
CA PRO A 41 39.93 50.13 3.02
C PRO A 41 38.94 48.96 3.06
N THR A 42 37.68 49.27 3.36
CA THR A 42 36.59 48.29 3.41
C THR A 42 36.24 47.81 2.00
N PHE A 43 36.97 46.82 1.49
CA PHE A 43 36.46 45.97 0.42
C PHE A 43 35.26 45.21 0.97
N GLY A 44 34.06 45.56 0.49
CA GLY A 44 32.81 44.98 0.95
C GLY A 44 32.72 43.49 0.60
N THR A 45 33.16 42.63 1.52
CA THR A 45 32.81 41.21 1.48
C THR A 45 31.29 41.11 1.70
N PRO A 46 30.51 40.58 0.74
CA PRO A 46 29.08 40.38 0.96
C PRO A 46 28.91 39.45 2.17
N ARG A 47 28.11 39.87 3.16
CA ARG A 47 27.72 39.01 4.28
C ARG A 47 26.91 37.84 3.74
N LEU A 48 27.57 36.72 3.46
CA LEU A 48 26.93 35.41 3.27
C LEU A 48 26.45 34.86 4.62
N THR A 49 25.51 35.58 5.26
CA THR A 49 24.54 34.96 6.16
C THR A 49 23.48 34.24 5.31
N ALA A 50 23.95 33.30 4.47
CA ALA A 50 23.09 32.36 3.78
C ALA A 50 22.63 31.33 4.82
N THR A 51 21.45 31.57 5.39
CA THR A 51 20.68 30.51 6.07
C THR A 51 20.62 29.31 5.15
N LYS A 52 21.24 28.19 5.56
CA LYS A 52 21.37 26.96 4.78
C LYS A 52 20.05 26.17 4.70
N GLN A 53 18.97 26.86 4.41
CA GLN A 53 17.70 26.28 4.01
C GLN A 53 17.73 26.22 2.48
N LYS A 54 18.03 25.04 1.92
CA LYS A 54 17.71 24.77 0.52
C LYS A 54 16.19 24.95 0.40
N ASP A 55 15.75 26.00 -0.27
CA ASP A 55 14.35 26.12 -0.65
C ASP A 55 14.02 24.91 -1.52
N ARG A 56 13.19 24.00 -0.98
CA ARG A 56 12.77 22.82 -1.73
C ARG A 56 11.74 23.25 -2.75
N TYR A 57 11.82 22.68 -3.95
CA TYR A 57 10.76 22.85 -4.94
C TYR A 57 9.41 22.45 -4.34
N LYS A 58 8.40 23.32 -4.47
CA LYS A 58 7.05 23.06 -3.98
C LYS A 58 6.30 22.19 -4.99
N PHE A 59 6.41 20.87 -4.83
CA PHE A 59 5.67 19.92 -5.63
C PHE A 59 4.15 20.01 -5.39
N PRO A 60 3.32 19.79 -6.42
CA PRO A 60 1.92 19.39 -6.26
C PRO A 60 1.78 18.12 -5.39
N ASP A 61 0.59 17.87 -4.86
CA ASP A 61 0.30 16.57 -4.25
C ASP A 61 0.05 15.52 -5.35
N PHE A 62 0.90 14.49 -5.38
CA PHE A 62 0.82 13.38 -6.32
C PHE A 62 0.17 12.13 -5.73
N ASN A 63 -0.26 12.15 -4.47
CA ASN A 63 -0.74 10.96 -3.78
C ASN A 63 -2.14 10.50 -4.22
N ARG A 64 -3.02 11.43 -4.66
CA ARG A 64 -4.38 11.11 -5.14
C ARG A 64 -5.16 10.19 -4.19
N TYR A 65 -5.07 10.40 -2.87
CA TYR A 65 -5.68 9.47 -1.91
C TYR A 65 -7.22 9.51 -1.96
N ILE A 66 -7.84 8.33 -2.07
CA ILE A 66 -9.24 8.10 -1.70
C ILE A 66 -9.17 7.26 -0.42
N HIS A 67 -9.67 7.78 0.70
CA HIS A 67 -9.46 7.15 2.01
C HIS A 67 -10.24 5.83 2.13
N SER A 68 -11.56 5.89 2.00
CA SER A 68 -12.46 4.74 2.08
C SER A 68 -13.52 4.76 0.99
N HIS A 69 -14.00 3.57 0.61
CA HIS A 69 -15.20 3.40 -0.20
C HIS A 69 -16.10 2.37 0.47
N THR A 70 -17.38 2.70 0.62
CA THR A 70 -18.40 1.79 1.16
C THR A 70 -19.06 1.05 0.01
N VAL A 71 -19.17 -0.28 0.14
CA VAL A 71 -19.80 -1.17 -0.84
C VAL A 71 -20.88 -1.97 -0.12
N ASN A 72 -22.11 -1.95 -0.63
CA ASN A 72 -23.23 -2.62 0.04
C ASN A 72 -23.33 -4.13 -0.30
N ALA A 73 -24.11 -4.88 0.48
CA ALA A 73 -24.37 -6.31 0.28
C ALA A 73 -24.79 -6.71 -1.17
N ALA A 74 -25.56 -5.86 -1.87
CA ALA A 74 -26.01 -6.15 -3.24
C ALA A 74 -24.94 -5.85 -4.32
N GLU A 75 -24.06 -4.88 -4.04
CA GLU A 75 -22.89 -4.57 -4.86
C GLU A 75 -21.81 -5.65 -4.75
N ILE A 76 -21.60 -6.19 -3.56
CA ILE A 76 -20.67 -7.31 -3.34
C ILE A 76 -21.28 -8.67 -3.67
N GLY A 77 -22.62 -8.79 -3.66
CA GLY A 77 -23.34 -10.02 -4.00
C GLY A 77 -23.42 -11.02 -2.83
N LEU A 78 -23.57 -10.52 -1.61
CA LEU A 78 -23.85 -11.32 -0.40
C LEU A 78 -25.33 -11.21 0.03
N ASP A 79 -26.13 -10.43 -0.70
CA ASP A 79 -27.60 -10.38 -0.62
C ASP A 79 -28.30 -11.60 -1.24
N ASP A 80 -27.58 -12.41 -2.01
CA ASP A 80 -28.10 -13.44 -2.90
C ASP A 80 -27.32 -14.77 -2.69
N PRO A 81 -27.99 -15.88 -2.31
CA PRO A 81 -27.32 -17.15 -2.04
C PRO A 81 -26.73 -17.84 -3.28
N ASP A 82 -27.12 -17.44 -4.50
CA ASP A 82 -26.54 -17.96 -5.74
C ASP A 82 -25.26 -17.19 -6.15
N LYS A 83 -24.95 -16.07 -5.48
CA LYS A 83 -23.75 -15.25 -5.71
C LYS A 83 -22.65 -15.48 -4.64
N ARG A 84 -21.48 -14.89 -4.88
CA ARG A 84 -20.35 -14.90 -3.94
C ARG A 84 -19.43 -13.70 -4.11
N ALA A 85 -18.75 -13.35 -3.02
CA ALA A 85 -17.58 -12.49 -3.04
C ALA A 85 -16.30 -13.36 -3.05
N ILE A 86 -15.28 -12.94 -3.80
CA ILE A 86 -13.97 -13.61 -3.87
C ILE A 86 -12.90 -12.56 -3.61
N LEU A 87 -12.31 -12.59 -2.41
CA LEU A 87 -11.26 -11.68 -1.97
C LEU A 87 -9.90 -12.34 -2.19
N ILE A 88 -8.94 -11.68 -2.85
CA ILE A 88 -7.63 -12.25 -3.21
C ILE A 88 -6.51 -11.39 -2.62
N GLY A 89 -5.48 -12.04 -2.08
CA GLY A 89 -4.27 -11.39 -1.55
C GLY A 89 -3.32 -10.82 -2.61
N ASP A 90 -2.15 -10.36 -2.16
CA ASP A 90 -1.16 -9.63 -2.97
C ASP A 90 -0.75 -10.39 -4.24
N VAL A 91 -1.03 -9.78 -5.41
CA VAL A 91 -0.81 -10.40 -6.73
C VAL A 91 0.57 -10.07 -7.30
N HIS A 92 1.10 -8.86 -7.07
CA HIS A 92 2.40 -8.39 -7.56
C HIS A 92 2.66 -8.71 -9.04
N GLY A 93 1.71 -8.40 -9.93
CA GLY A 93 1.81 -8.65 -11.37
C GLY A 93 1.85 -10.13 -11.79
N MET A 94 1.57 -11.08 -10.88
CA MET A 94 1.51 -12.52 -11.16
C MET A 94 0.24 -12.92 -11.92
N ASN A 95 0.01 -12.30 -13.09
CA ASN A 95 -1.21 -12.45 -13.88
C ASN A 95 -1.57 -13.91 -14.19
N LYS A 96 -0.58 -14.77 -14.47
CA LYS A 96 -0.82 -16.20 -14.71
C LYS A 96 -1.33 -16.92 -13.45
N SER A 97 -0.79 -16.60 -12.27
CA SER A 97 -1.26 -17.15 -11.00
C SER A 97 -2.67 -16.67 -10.66
N LEU A 98 -2.97 -15.39 -10.93
CA LEU A 98 -4.31 -14.83 -10.78
C LEU A 98 -5.32 -15.60 -11.65
N HIS A 99 -5.06 -15.75 -12.95
CA HIS A 99 -5.97 -16.51 -13.82
C HIS A 99 -6.07 -18.00 -13.46
N ASN A 100 -4.96 -18.65 -13.06
CA ASN A 100 -5.02 -20.03 -12.55
C ASN A 100 -5.95 -20.17 -11.32
N LEU A 101 -5.96 -19.17 -10.43
CA LEU A 101 -6.85 -19.13 -9.25
C LEU A 101 -8.31 -18.89 -9.65
N LEU A 102 -8.55 -17.96 -10.58
CA LEU A 102 -9.89 -17.71 -11.14
C LEU A 102 -10.46 -18.94 -11.85
N ASP A 103 -9.64 -19.64 -12.64
CA ASP A 103 -10.01 -20.92 -13.28
C ASP A 103 -10.30 -22.01 -12.24
N THR A 104 -9.45 -22.12 -11.20
CA THR A 104 -9.65 -23.05 -10.07
C THR A 104 -10.96 -22.80 -9.30
N LEU A 105 -11.38 -21.54 -9.22
CA LEU A 105 -12.62 -21.12 -8.58
C LEU A 105 -13.85 -21.24 -9.50
N ASN A 106 -13.67 -21.56 -10.80
CA ASN A 106 -14.66 -21.39 -11.86
C ASN A 106 -15.28 -19.98 -11.83
N TYR A 107 -14.45 -18.94 -11.84
CA TYR A 107 -14.90 -17.54 -11.76
C TYR A 107 -15.87 -17.19 -12.89
N SER A 108 -17.02 -16.61 -12.52
CA SER A 108 -18.03 -16.11 -13.44
C SER A 108 -18.23 -14.61 -13.25
N PRO A 109 -17.90 -13.74 -14.24
CA PRO A 109 -18.09 -12.31 -14.12
C PRO A 109 -19.55 -11.87 -14.01
N THR A 110 -20.53 -12.77 -14.18
CA THR A 110 -21.96 -12.43 -14.02
C THR A 110 -22.55 -12.86 -12.68
N GLN A 111 -21.83 -13.65 -11.86
CA GLN A 111 -22.30 -14.21 -10.59
C GLN A 111 -21.38 -13.86 -9.42
N ASP A 112 -20.09 -13.70 -9.69
CA ASP A 112 -19.06 -13.47 -8.70
C ASP A 112 -18.64 -11.99 -8.68
N THR A 113 -18.38 -11.47 -7.48
CA THR A 113 -17.67 -10.20 -7.29
C THR A 113 -16.24 -10.49 -6.83
N LEU A 114 -15.25 -9.87 -7.47
CA LEU A 114 -13.84 -9.95 -7.05
C LEU A 114 -13.42 -8.75 -6.21
N ILE A 115 -12.54 -8.97 -5.25
CA ILE A 115 -11.88 -7.91 -4.47
C ILE A 115 -10.39 -8.23 -4.35
N LEU A 116 -9.50 -7.30 -4.71
CA LEU A 116 -8.06 -7.46 -4.50
C LEU A 116 -7.60 -6.67 -3.26
N ALA A 117 -6.89 -7.33 -2.34
CA ALA A 117 -6.46 -6.77 -1.06
C ALA A 117 -5.18 -5.89 -1.13
N GLY A 118 -4.90 -5.33 -2.32
CA GLY A 118 -3.72 -4.49 -2.60
C GLY A 118 -2.52 -5.24 -3.18
N ASP A 119 -1.45 -4.48 -3.39
CA ASP A 119 -0.19 -4.88 -4.02
C ASP A 119 -0.40 -5.74 -5.26
N MET A 120 -1.23 -5.21 -6.16
CA MET A 120 -1.55 -5.84 -7.44
C MET A 120 -0.39 -5.74 -8.43
N LEU A 121 0.50 -4.76 -8.25
CA LEU A 121 1.52 -4.35 -9.21
C LEU A 121 2.97 -4.52 -8.72
N ALA A 122 3.90 -4.34 -9.66
CA ALA A 122 5.37 -4.37 -9.48
C ALA A 122 5.90 -5.74 -9.02
N LYS A 123 7.23 -5.83 -8.79
CA LYS A 123 7.98 -7.02 -8.34
C LYS A 123 8.09 -8.20 -9.31
N SER A 124 7.02 -8.52 -10.04
CA SER A 124 7.05 -9.47 -11.15
C SER A 124 7.32 -8.75 -12.47
N THR A 125 7.01 -9.38 -13.60
CA THR A 125 7.26 -8.80 -14.92
C THR A 125 6.41 -7.55 -15.16
N HIS A 126 6.99 -6.59 -15.89
CA HIS A 126 6.29 -5.36 -16.30
C HIS A 126 5.00 -5.67 -17.08
N ALA A 127 5.06 -6.61 -18.02
CA ALA A 127 3.91 -7.08 -18.78
C ALA A 127 2.84 -7.74 -17.90
N GLY A 128 3.23 -8.52 -16.87
CA GLY A 128 2.30 -9.12 -15.92
C GLY A 128 1.53 -8.09 -15.10
N SER A 129 2.22 -7.05 -14.62
CA SER A 129 1.57 -5.93 -13.92
C SER A 129 0.60 -5.14 -14.81
N LEU A 130 0.97 -4.87 -16.07
CA LEU A 130 0.06 -4.21 -17.03
C LEU A 130 -1.15 -5.09 -17.38
N ALA A 131 -0.96 -6.41 -17.52
CA ALA A 131 -2.07 -7.35 -17.76
C ALA A 131 -3.07 -7.41 -16.59
N VAL A 132 -2.60 -7.31 -15.35
CA VAL A 132 -3.47 -7.17 -14.17
C VAL A 132 -4.24 -5.84 -14.24
N LEU A 133 -3.60 -4.71 -14.58
CA LEU A 133 -4.31 -3.44 -14.78
C LEU A 133 -5.33 -3.49 -15.92
N ASP A 134 -5.02 -4.17 -17.03
CA ASP A 134 -5.97 -4.39 -18.12
C ASP A 134 -7.18 -5.22 -17.65
N PHE A 135 -6.98 -6.22 -16.79
CA PHE A 135 -8.06 -6.97 -16.18
C PHE A 135 -8.97 -6.07 -15.34
N LEU A 136 -8.43 -5.26 -14.42
CA LEU A 136 -9.24 -4.32 -13.63
C LEU A 136 -9.96 -3.30 -14.52
N ALA A 137 -9.27 -2.67 -15.46
CA ALA A 137 -9.81 -1.60 -16.31
C ALA A 137 -10.94 -2.07 -17.27
N GLN A 138 -11.07 -3.39 -17.50
CA GLN A 138 -12.15 -4.00 -18.27
C GLN A 138 -13.41 -4.30 -17.45
N HIS A 139 -13.32 -4.26 -16.12
CA HIS A 139 -14.40 -4.59 -15.18
C HIS A 139 -14.94 -3.35 -14.46
N GLU A 140 -16.17 -3.44 -13.93
CA GLU A 140 -16.75 -2.35 -13.15
C GLU A 140 -16.20 -2.35 -11.71
N PRO A 141 -16.02 -1.19 -11.06
CA PRO A 141 -16.43 0.16 -11.51
C PRO A 141 -15.46 0.86 -12.46
N CYS A 142 -14.21 0.38 -12.60
CA CYS A 142 -13.19 1.03 -13.40
C CYS A 142 -13.60 1.26 -14.86
N ALA A 143 -14.28 0.30 -15.48
CA ALA A 143 -14.65 0.34 -16.90
C ALA A 143 -15.76 1.36 -17.24
N SER A 144 -16.47 1.90 -16.23
CA SER A 144 -17.35 3.06 -16.38
C SER A 144 -16.57 4.38 -16.41
N THR A 145 -15.52 4.51 -15.57
CA THR A 145 -14.66 5.73 -15.53
C THR A 145 -13.94 6.03 -16.87
N SER A 146 -13.84 5.03 -17.74
CA SER A 146 -13.25 5.16 -19.08
C SER A 146 -14.15 5.89 -20.09
N ARG A 147 -15.45 6.08 -19.83
CA ARG A 147 -16.38 6.78 -20.73
C ARG A 147 -16.34 8.30 -20.51
N SER A 148 -15.40 8.99 -21.17
CA SER A 148 -15.50 10.45 -21.28
C SER A 148 -16.83 10.88 -21.95
N PRO A 149 -17.53 11.91 -21.45
CA PRO A 149 -18.71 12.47 -22.11
C PRO A 149 -18.42 13.14 -23.46
N THR A 150 -17.16 13.51 -23.72
CA THR A 150 -16.78 14.38 -24.84
C THR A 150 -16.55 13.59 -26.13
N GLY A 151 -17.63 13.26 -26.83
CA GLY A 151 -17.55 12.56 -28.11
C GLY A 151 -18.85 12.59 -28.90
N THR A 152 -19.16 13.72 -29.54
CA THR A 152 -20.22 13.83 -30.56
C THR A 152 -19.83 13.04 -31.81
N ARG A 153 -19.87 11.71 -31.72
CA ARG A 153 -19.83 10.82 -32.88
C ARG A 153 -21.17 10.93 -33.61
N THR A 154 -21.16 11.60 -34.75
CA THR A 154 -22.23 11.51 -35.76
C THR A 154 -22.53 10.02 -36.00
N PRO A 155 -23.80 9.58 -35.92
CA PRO A 155 -24.13 8.17 -36.03
C PRO A 155 -23.88 7.69 -37.47
N ALA A 156 -22.82 6.90 -37.66
CA ALA A 156 -22.63 6.13 -38.87
C ALA A 156 -23.79 5.10 -38.98
N PRO A 157 -24.44 4.94 -40.15
CA PRO A 157 -25.60 4.08 -40.28
C PRO A 157 -25.18 2.60 -40.22
N ASN A 158 -25.67 1.90 -39.18
CA ASN A 158 -25.47 0.47 -38.90
C ASN A 158 -24.00 0.02 -38.76
N PRO A 159 -23.64 -0.42 -37.54
CA PRO A 159 -23.79 -1.85 -37.30
C PRO A 159 -24.78 -2.16 -36.16
N LYS A 160 -25.33 -3.37 -36.16
CA LYS A 160 -26.14 -3.90 -35.05
C LYS A 160 -25.37 -3.69 -33.73
N PRO A 161 -25.98 -3.11 -32.68
CA PRO A 161 -25.34 -3.05 -31.37
C PRO A 161 -25.16 -4.49 -30.86
N ARG A 162 -23.93 -5.00 -30.94
CA ARG A 162 -23.53 -6.08 -30.03
C ARG A 162 -23.54 -5.45 -28.65
N LEU A 163 -24.43 -5.93 -27.78
CA LEU A 163 -24.32 -5.62 -26.36
C LEU A 163 -22.87 -5.97 -25.94
N PRO A 164 -22.14 -5.08 -25.26
CA PRO A 164 -20.85 -5.46 -24.70
C PRO A 164 -21.06 -6.69 -23.81
N PRO A 165 -20.09 -7.61 -23.73
CA PRO A 165 -20.18 -8.72 -22.79
C PRO A 165 -20.40 -8.15 -21.38
N ALA A 166 -21.23 -8.84 -20.59
CA ALA A 166 -21.50 -8.44 -19.21
C ALA A 166 -20.17 -8.31 -18.45
N ARG A 167 -19.88 -7.09 -17.98
CA ARG A 167 -18.67 -6.79 -17.21
C ARG A 167 -18.91 -7.21 -15.77
N GLY A 168 -18.00 -8.01 -15.22
CA GLY A 168 -18.06 -8.34 -13.80
C GLY A 168 -17.63 -7.18 -12.91
N ARG A 169 -17.87 -7.36 -11.61
CA ARG A 169 -17.51 -6.40 -10.57
C ARG A 169 -16.17 -6.81 -9.96
N VAL A 170 -15.17 -5.93 -10.09
CA VAL A 170 -13.81 -6.13 -9.58
C VAL A 170 -13.41 -4.88 -8.80
N TYR A 171 -13.52 -4.97 -7.47
CA TYR A 171 -13.01 -3.95 -6.57
C TYR A 171 -11.56 -4.23 -6.20
N ALA A 172 -10.86 -3.22 -5.69
CA ALA A 172 -9.54 -3.39 -5.11
C ALA A 172 -9.26 -2.24 -4.12
N VAL A 173 -8.47 -2.52 -3.08
CA VAL A 173 -7.81 -1.47 -2.29
C VAL A 173 -6.38 -1.28 -2.80
N ARG A 174 -5.79 -0.09 -2.61
CA ARG A 174 -4.38 0.12 -2.96
C ARG A 174 -3.46 -0.53 -1.95
N GLY A 175 -2.43 -1.22 -2.43
CA GLY A 175 -1.26 -1.55 -1.61
C GLY A 175 -0.13 -0.54 -1.70
N ASN A 176 0.94 -0.76 -0.91
CA ASN A 176 2.05 0.20 -0.87
C ASN A 176 2.86 0.24 -2.18
N HIS A 177 2.92 -0.86 -2.93
CA HIS A 177 3.52 -0.89 -4.26
C HIS A 177 2.64 -0.16 -5.28
N ASP A 178 1.32 -0.35 -5.22
CA ASP A 178 0.37 0.34 -6.09
C ASP A 178 0.42 1.87 -5.89
N HIS A 179 0.50 2.32 -4.63
CA HIS A 179 0.61 3.74 -4.28
C HIS A 179 1.85 4.42 -4.85
N MET A 180 2.99 3.72 -4.87
CA MET A 180 4.21 4.24 -5.51
C MET A 180 4.06 4.38 -7.02
N VAL A 181 3.29 3.49 -7.67
CA VAL A 181 2.94 3.61 -9.10
C VAL A 181 2.04 4.83 -9.33
N VAL A 182 1.05 5.08 -8.45
CA VAL A 182 0.18 6.27 -8.48
C VAL A 182 0.98 7.56 -8.40
N GLN A 183 1.88 7.68 -7.41
CA GLN A 183 2.75 8.85 -7.24
C GLN A 183 3.59 9.13 -8.49
N TRP A 184 4.24 8.09 -9.03
CA TRP A 184 5.01 8.22 -10.27
C TRP A 184 4.16 8.62 -11.46
N ARG A 185 2.96 8.05 -11.63
CA ARG A 185 2.06 8.38 -12.74
C ARG A 185 1.61 9.83 -12.69
N ALA A 186 1.10 10.28 -11.54
CA ALA A 186 0.64 11.65 -11.35
C ALA A 186 1.77 12.68 -11.52
N TRP A 187 2.99 12.37 -11.04
CA TRP A 187 4.16 13.21 -11.31
C TRP A 187 4.55 13.20 -12.79
N ARG A 188 4.52 12.06 -13.48
CA ARG A 188 4.86 11.98 -14.92
C ARG A 188 3.91 12.85 -15.75
N GLU A 189 2.60 12.72 -15.55
CA GLU A 189 1.59 13.52 -16.26
C GLU A 189 1.86 15.02 -16.08
N TRP A 190 2.07 15.46 -14.84
CA TRP A 190 2.46 16.84 -14.52
C TRP A 190 3.78 17.26 -15.19
N PHE A 191 4.84 16.48 -15.03
CA PHE A 191 6.19 16.82 -15.51
C PHE A 191 6.24 16.88 -17.03
N THR A 192 5.60 15.94 -17.74
CA THR A 192 5.59 15.92 -19.21
C THR A 192 4.87 17.12 -19.83
N ALA A 193 3.89 17.68 -19.12
CA ALA A 193 3.14 18.87 -19.54
C ALA A 193 3.88 20.19 -19.27
N LEU A 194 5.06 20.17 -18.65
CA LEU A 194 5.85 21.38 -18.39
C LEU A 194 6.59 21.84 -19.65
N GLU A 195 6.51 23.14 -19.92
CA GLU A 195 7.33 23.85 -20.89
C GLU A 195 8.23 24.86 -20.15
N LEU A 196 9.52 24.89 -20.49
CA LEU A 196 10.48 25.87 -19.98
C LEU A 196 11.11 26.66 -21.12
N ALA A 197 11.42 27.93 -20.86
CA ALA A 197 12.08 28.80 -21.83
C ALA A 197 13.48 28.26 -22.18
N LEU A 198 13.75 28.08 -23.47
CA LEU A 198 15.06 27.65 -23.95
C LEU A 198 16.12 28.75 -23.73
N PRO A 199 17.38 28.38 -23.46
CA PRO A 199 18.52 29.30 -23.54
C PRO A 199 18.60 29.99 -24.91
N VAL A 200 19.11 31.23 -24.93
CA VAL A 200 19.20 32.05 -26.14
C VAL A 200 19.94 31.32 -27.27
N PRO A 201 19.42 31.29 -28.52
CA PRO A 201 20.10 30.69 -29.65
C PRO A 201 21.52 31.26 -29.84
N GLY A 202 22.52 30.40 -29.93
CA GLY A 202 23.94 30.79 -30.05
C GLY A 202 24.67 30.99 -28.72
N ALA A 203 24.05 30.70 -27.57
CA ALA A 203 24.77 30.61 -26.29
C ALA A 203 25.89 29.55 -26.35
N PRO A 204 27.04 29.76 -25.67
CA PRO A 204 28.13 28.78 -25.61
C PRO A 204 27.68 27.48 -24.94
N GLU A 205 28.32 26.37 -25.32
CA GLU A 205 27.99 25.06 -24.77
C GLU A 205 28.26 25.01 -23.26
N GLN A 206 27.21 24.70 -22.50
CA GLN A 206 27.27 24.68 -21.04
C GLN A 206 27.91 23.38 -20.57
N THR A 207 28.81 23.48 -19.60
CA THR A 207 29.48 22.34 -18.98
C THR A 207 29.07 22.20 -17.51
N GLY A 208 28.91 20.95 -17.07
CA GLY A 208 28.74 20.63 -15.66
C GLY A 208 30.02 20.82 -14.86
N PRO A 209 29.98 20.69 -13.51
CA PRO A 209 31.14 20.92 -12.66
C PRO A 209 32.30 19.94 -12.87
N ASP A 210 32.05 18.79 -13.51
CA ASP A 210 33.04 17.79 -13.90
C ASP A 210 33.53 17.95 -15.36
N GLY A 211 33.15 19.04 -16.03
CA GLY A 211 33.49 19.31 -17.42
C GLY A 211 32.64 18.56 -18.44
N THR A 212 31.61 17.81 -18.02
CA THR A 212 30.71 17.13 -18.95
C THR A 212 29.83 18.13 -19.72
N LEU A 213 29.72 17.96 -21.05
CA LEU A 213 28.88 18.80 -21.89
C LEU A 213 27.39 18.56 -21.59
N ALA A 214 26.62 19.62 -21.39
CA ALA A 214 25.18 19.54 -21.15
C ALA A 214 24.38 19.05 -22.37
N GLY A 215 24.96 19.20 -23.57
CA GLY A 215 24.30 18.96 -24.85
C GLY A 215 23.22 19.99 -25.18
N LYS A 216 22.51 19.74 -26.29
CA LYS A 216 21.46 20.63 -26.80
C LYS A 216 20.31 20.77 -25.79
N PRO A 217 19.88 22.01 -25.43
CA PRO A 217 18.70 22.24 -24.61
C PRO A 217 17.40 21.66 -25.19
N VAL A 218 16.51 21.20 -24.31
CA VAL A 218 15.14 20.79 -24.64
C VAL A 218 14.12 21.66 -23.90
N GLY A 219 12.95 21.85 -24.52
CA GLY A 219 11.95 22.84 -24.08
C GLY A 219 10.83 22.24 -23.23
N THR A 220 10.59 20.93 -23.35
CA THR A 220 9.50 20.23 -22.67
C THR A 220 10.00 19.16 -21.69
N GLY A 221 9.21 18.89 -20.65
CA GLY A 221 9.51 17.82 -19.71
C GLY A 221 9.47 16.44 -20.37
N GLN A 222 8.62 16.26 -21.40
CA GLN A 222 8.59 15.04 -22.20
C GLN A 222 9.92 14.78 -22.93
N GLU A 223 10.49 15.79 -23.59
CA GLU A 223 11.82 15.68 -24.21
C GLU A 223 12.91 15.40 -23.17
N PHE A 224 12.83 16.03 -21.99
CA PHE A 224 13.82 15.83 -20.93
C PHE A 224 13.79 14.41 -20.36
N LEU A 225 12.60 13.85 -20.10
CA LEU A 225 12.46 12.45 -19.67
C LEU A 225 12.99 11.49 -20.73
N ALA A 226 12.63 11.69 -22.01
CA ALA A 226 13.13 10.87 -23.11
C ALA A 226 14.67 10.92 -23.23
N LEU A 227 15.28 12.08 -22.92
CA LEU A 227 16.74 12.24 -22.89
C LEU A 227 17.38 11.44 -21.75
N ILE A 228 16.94 11.61 -20.50
CA ILE A 228 17.55 10.93 -19.35
C ILE A 228 17.26 9.41 -19.34
N GLU A 229 16.08 8.98 -19.80
CA GLU A 229 15.75 7.55 -19.94
C GLU A 229 16.69 6.87 -20.94
N LYS A 230 16.96 7.52 -22.08
CA LYS A 230 17.89 7.01 -23.09
C LYS A 230 19.35 7.02 -22.62
N GLU A 231 19.75 8.02 -21.82
CA GLU A 231 21.08 8.08 -21.21
C GLU A 231 21.27 6.95 -20.18
N TRP A 232 20.28 6.72 -19.32
CA TRP A 232 20.23 5.60 -18.36
C TRP A 232 20.31 4.24 -19.07
N GLU A 233 19.41 3.97 -20.03
CA GLU A 233 19.40 2.71 -20.80
C GLU A 233 20.71 2.46 -21.56
N ARG A 234 21.42 3.51 -22.00
CA ARG A 234 22.74 3.41 -22.61
C ARG A 234 23.79 3.04 -21.58
N ASP A 235 23.79 3.71 -20.43
CA ASP A 235 24.81 3.53 -19.41
C ASP A 235 24.69 2.15 -18.73
N VAL A 236 23.48 1.69 -18.43
CA VAL A 236 23.19 0.32 -17.94
C VAL A 236 23.64 -0.75 -18.94
N ARG A 237 23.44 -0.54 -20.25
CA ARG A 237 23.94 -1.47 -21.29
C ARG A 237 25.47 -1.49 -21.43
N ARG A 238 26.14 -0.38 -21.10
CA ARG A 238 27.61 -0.28 -21.16
C ARG A 238 28.27 -0.90 -19.93
N ASP A 239 27.66 -0.73 -18.76
CA ASP A 239 28.18 -1.23 -17.48
C ASP A 239 27.06 -1.82 -16.61
N PRO A 240 26.66 -3.09 -16.87
CA PRO A 240 25.58 -3.74 -16.14
C PRO A 240 25.85 -3.96 -14.65
N GLN A 241 27.12 -3.92 -14.22
CA GLN A 241 27.48 -4.05 -12.80
C GLN A 241 27.62 -2.68 -12.11
N GLY A 242 28.34 -1.73 -12.71
CA GLY A 242 28.66 -0.42 -12.12
C GLY A 242 27.62 0.68 -12.33
N ALA A 243 26.68 0.55 -13.27
CA ALA A 243 25.54 1.45 -13.43
C ALA A 243 24.22 0.85 -12.90
N SER A 244 24.29 -0.15 -12.01
CA SER A 244 23.12 -0.89 -11.52
C SER A 244 22.28 -0.15 -10.46
N ASP A 245 22.85 0.87 -9.80
CA ASP A 245 22.11 1.71 -8.84
C ASP A 245 21.54 2.96 -9.53
N ALA A 246 20.20 2.98 -9.65
CA ALA A 246 19.46 4.08 -10.27
C ALA A 246 19.44 5.36 -9.43
N ASP A 247 19.52 5.25 -8.09
CA ASP A 247 19.62 6.42 -7.22
C ASP A 247 21.00 7.05 -7.39
N GLU A 248 22.08 6.26 -7.38
CA GLU A 248 23.44 6.77 -7.59
C GLU A 248 23.59 7.46 -8.95
N TRP A 249 23.09 6.85 -10.03
CA TRP A 249 23.11 7.47 -11.36
C TRP A 249 22.32 8.78 -11.39
N ALA A 250 21.12 8.82 -10.80
CA ALA A 250 20.33 10.04 -10.72
C ALA A 250 21.05 11.14 -9.92
N ASP A 251 21.72 10.76 -8.83
CA ASP A 251 22.51 11.66 -8.01
C ASP A 251 23.72 12.24 -8.76
N VAL A 252 24.42 11.43 -9.55
CA VAL A 252 25.51 11.85 -10.43
C VAL A 252 24.98 12.77 -11.54
N ALA A 253 23.85 12.44 -12.16
CA ALA A 253 23.23 13.25 -13.20
C ALA A 253 22.75 14.62 -12.67
N ARG A 254 22.19 14.68 -11.45
CA ARG A 254 21.88 15.94 -10.74
C ARG A 254 23.13 16.78 -10.49
N LYS A 255 24.25 16.16 -10.04
CA LYS A 255 25.52 16.85 -9.80
C LYS A 255 26.11 17.44 -11.08
N ARG A 256 26.06 16.70 -12.20
CA ARG A 256 26.47 17.15 -13.54
C ARG A 256 25.62 18.28 -14.09
N ALA A 257 24.32 18.31 -13.76
CA ALA A 257 23.41 19.32 -14.25
C ALA A 257 23.65 20.73 -13.68
N VAL A 258 24.35 20.85 -12.53
CA VAL A 258 24.61 22.15 -11.87
C VAL A 258 25.35 23.11 -12.80
N GLY A 259 24.85 24.34 -12.94
CA GLY A 259 25.42 25.34 -13.86
C GLY A 259 24.97 25.21 -15.32
N THR A 260 24.10 24.24 -15.62
CA THR A 260 23.57 23.99 -16.97
C THR A 260 22.04 24.14 -17.00
N TRP A 261 21.47 24.25 -18.20
CA TRP A 261 20.03 24.24 -18.45
C TRP A 261 19.31 23.01 -17.86
N ARG A 262 20.03 21.90 -17.62
CA ARG A 262 19.48 20.67 -17.04
C ARG A 262 19.15 20.82 -15.54
N ALA A 263 19.71 21.82 -14.86
CA ALA A 263 19.50 22.03 -13.42
C ALA A 263 18.02 22.28 -13.08
N GLU A 264 17.34 23.12 -13.87
CA GLU A 264 15.92 23.44 -13.67
C GLU A 264 15.02 22.21 -13.83
N TRP A 265 15.32 21.35 -14.80
CA TRP A 265 14.59 20.09 -14.97
C TRP A 265 14.83 19.15 -13.80
N TRP A 266 16.08 18.93 -13.39
CA TRP A 266 16.42 18.07 -12.24
C TRP A 266 15.84 18.58 -10.91
N PHE A 267 15.68 19.89 -10.72
CA PHE A 267 15.03 20.48 -9.54
C PHE A 267 13.52 20.14 -9.45
N ARG A 268 12.90 19.78 -10.58
CA ARG A 268 11.50 19.34 -10.70
C ARG A 268 11.34 17.81 -10.72
N ILE A 269 12.41 17.07 -10.47
CA ILE A 269 12.37 15.63 -10.22
C ILE A 269 12.51 15.40 -8.71
N PRO A 270 11.51 14.82 -8.02
CA PRO A 270 11.61 14.47 -6.61
C PRO A 270 12.88 13.67 -6.27
N GLU A 271 13.40 13.86 -5.06
CA GLU A 271 14.52 13.09 -4.49
C GLU A 271 13.97 12.04 -3.51
N PRO A 272 14.63 10.88 -3.33
CA PRO A 272 14.25 9.89 -2.33
C PRO A 272 14.07 10.49 -0.93
N GLY A 273 12.97 10.12 -0.27
CA GLY A 273 12.60 10.72 1.01
C GLY A 273 13.45 10.23 2.20
N LYS A 274 13.09 10.66 3.40
CA LYS A 274 13.73 10.23 4.66
C LYS A 274 12.71 9.63 5.62
N GLY A 275 13.16 8.68 6.44
CA GLY A 275 12.32 8.03 7.44
C GLY A 275 11.19 7.22 6.83
N ARG A 276 9.93 7.66 7.03
CA ARG A 276 8.73 7.01 6.49
C ARG A 276 8.70 7.01 4.96
N ALA A 277 9.06 8.14 4.35
CA ALA A 277 9.12 8.34 2.91
C ALA A 277 10.42 7.83 2.25
N LYS A 278 11.23 6.98 2.95
CA LYS A 278 12.52 6.52 2.41
C LYS A 278 12.39 5.76 1.09
N LYS A 279 11.26 5.07 0.88
CA LYS A 279 10.99 4.28 -0.34
C LYS A 279 10.40 5.11 -1.48
N ASP A 280 10.00 6.35 -1.22
CA ASP A 280 9.30 7.18 -2.19
C ASP A 280 10.34 7.76 -3.17
N TRP A 281 9.95 7.95 -4.43
CA TRP A 281 10.74 8.70 -5.44
C TRP A 281 12.09 8.11 -5.90
N HIS A 282 12.25 6.78 -5.85
CA HIS A 282 13.36 6.07 -6.54
C HIS A 282 13.13 5.98 -8.06
N MET A 283 13.93 6.69 -8.86
CA MET A 283 13.83 6.71 -10.32
C MET A 283 14.20 5.37 -10.96
N PHE A 284 13.71 5.12 -12.18
CA PHE A 284 14.01 3.95 -13.00
C PHE A 284 13.81 2.57 -12.34
N THR A 285 13.10 2.53 -11.21
CA THR A 285 12.55 1.32 -10.59
C THR A 285 11.35 0.79 -11.37
N ASP A 286 10.91 -0.44 -11.07
CA ASP A 286 9.69 -1.04 -11.64
C ASP A 286 8.49 -0.08 -11.60
N HIS A 287 8.33 0.67 -10.49
CA HIS A 287 7.25 1.62 -10.31
C HIS A 287 7.28 2.78 -11.31
N TYR A 288 8.47 3.33 -11.57
CA TYR A 288 8.69 4.38 -12.55
C TYR A 288 8.36 3.89 -13.97
N TRP A 289 8.81 2.68 -14.32
CA TRP A 289 8.55 2.10 -15.63
C TRP A 289 7.08 1.73 -15.82
N LEU A 290 6.41 1.18 -14.80
CA LEU A 290 4.96 0.92 -14.83
C LEU A 290 4.15 2.21 -15.02
N ALA A 291 4.50 3.29 -14.31
CA ALA A 291 3.89 4.60 -14.51
C ALA A 291 4.07 5.16 -15.93
N LYS A 292 5.20 4.86 -16.60
CA LYS A 292 5.44 5.18 -18.01
C LYS A 292 4.63 4.28 -18.97
N GLY A 293 4.55 2.98 -18.67
CA GLY A 293 3.98 1.96 -19.55
C GLY A 293 2.45 1.92 -19.57
N MET A 294 1.78 2.40 -18.53
CA MET A 294 0.32 2.30 -18.43
C MET A 294 -0.45 3.26 -19.35
N THR A 295 -1.64 2.83 -19.78
CA THR A 295 -2.60 3.67 -20.53
C THR A 295 -3.27 4.70 -19.60
N GLN A 296 -4.01 5.66 -20.16
CA GLN A 296 -4.76 6.62 -19.34
C GLN A 296 -5.95 5.95 -18.63
N GLU A 297 -6.51 4.90 -19.22
CA GLU A 297 -7.63 4.13 -18.70
C GLU A 297 -7.19 3.31 -17.48
N GLN A 298 -6.03 2.64 -17.58
CA GLN A 298 -5.37 1.98 -16.45
C GLN A 298 -5.02 2.98 -15.33
N ALA A 299 -4.50 4.16 -15.69
CA ALA A 299 -4.18 5.21 -14.71
C ALA A 299 -5.43 5.71 -13.95
N ARG A 300 -6.53 5.99 -14.66
CA ARG A 300 -7.81 6.39 -14.04
C ARG A 300 -8.32 5.33 -13.08
N CYS A 301 -8.33 4.07 -13.49
CA CYS A 301 -8.72 2.94 -12.64
C CYS A 301 -7.86 2.84 -11.37
N LEU A 302 -6.53 2.95 -11.49
CA LEU A 302 -5.62 2.89 -10.34
C LEU A 302 -5.80 4.10 -9.40
N PHE A 303 -6.11 5.28 -9.94
CA PHE A 303 -6.42 6.47 -9.16
C PHE A 303 -7.77 6.40 -8.43
N SER A 304 -8.76 5.64 -8.94
CA SER A 304 -10.08 5.51 -8.31
C SER A 304 -10.14 4.50 -7.16
N LEU A 305 -9.08 3.73 -6.89
CA LEU A 305 -9.09 2.74 -5.82
C LEU A 305 -8.97 3.40 -4.43
N PRO A 306 -9.72 2.95 -3.40
CA PRO A 306 -9.58 3.42 -2.02
C PRO A 306 -8.38 2.80 -1.27
N LEU A 307 -8.09 3.29 -0.05
CA LEU A 307 -7.20 2.62 0.90
C LEU A 307 -7.93 1.59 1.77
N VAL A 308 -9.23 1.80 2.00
CA VAL A 308 -10.13 0.93 2.77
C VAL A 308 -11.40 0.65 1.97
N LEU A 309 -11.81 -0.61 1.88
CA LEU A 309 -13.18 -0.99 1.52
C LEU A 309 -13.95 -1.27 2.81
N HIS A 310 -15.18 -0.76 2.92
CA HIS A 310 -16.06 -1.01 4.06
C HIS A 310 -17.36 -1.64 3.58
N VAL A 311 -17.72 -2.80 4.13
CA VAL A 311 -18.95 -3.54 3.82
C VAL A 311 -19.79 -3.58 5.10
N PRO A 312 -20.69 -2.59 5.31
CA PRO A 312 -21.37 -2.40 6.58
C PRO A 312 -22.36 -3.52 6.88
N GLU A 313 -23.16 -3.99 5.90
CA GLU A 313 -24.22 -4.98 6.16
C GLU A 313 -23.69 -6.40 6.45
N GLU A 314 -22.38 -6.63 6.32
CA GLU A 314 -21.69 -7.88 6.67
C GLU A 314 -20.53 -7.62 7.66
N HIS A 315 -20.48 -6.41 8.25
CA HIS A 315 -19.55 -5.93 9.28
C HIS A 315 -18.07 -6.27 9.05
N PHE A 316 -17.56 -5.95 7.86
CA PHE A 316 -16.13 -6.13 7.58
C PHE A 316 -15.47 -5.03 6.76
N PHE A 317 -14.14 -4.97 6.90
CA PHE A 317 -13.26 -4.10 6.13
C PHE A 317 -12.32 -4.91 5.25
N VAL A 318 -11.95 -4.35 4.10
CA VAL A 318 -10.79 -4.79 3.32
C VAL A 318 -9.75 -3.68 3.36
N VAL A 319 -8.52 -4.01 3.73
CA VAL A 319 -7.38 -3.07 3.80
C VAL A 319 -6.11 -3.75 3.30
N HIS A 320 -5.10 -2.99 2.89
CA HIS A 320 -3.83 -3.63 2.50
C HIS A 320 -2.92 -3.93 3.69
N GLY A 321 -2.47 -2.89 4.41
CA GLY A 321 -1.48 -3.02 5.49
C GLY A 321 -2.09 -3.38 6.84
N GLY A 322 -3.20 -2.74 7.21
CA GLY A 322 -3.94 -3.02 8.44
C GLY A 322 -4.78 -1.86 8.96
N LEU A 323 -5.62 -2.16 9.95
CA LEU A 323 -6.50 -1.21 10.65
C LEU A 323 -6.36 -1.40 12.17
N LEU A 324 -6.52 -0.34 12.97
CA LEU A 324 -6.52 -0.46 14.43
C LEU A 324 -7.95 -0.39 15.00
N PRO A 325 -8.29 -1.18 16.03
CA PRO A 325 -9.61 -1.14 16.67
C PRO A 325 -9.77 0.01 17.67
N SER A 326 -8.66 0.58 18.15
CA SER A 326 -8.60 1.61 19.20
C SER A 326 -7.28 2.39 19.10
N ASP A 327 -7.17 3.54 19.77
CA ASP A 327 -5.89 4.26 19.90
C ASP A 327 -4.97 3.52 20.89
N PRO A 328 -3.86 2.90 20.45
CA PRO A 328 -2.99 2.08 21.28
C PRO A 328 -2.12 2.88 22.27
N ARG A 329 -2.36 4.19 22.40
CA ARG A 329 -1.72 5.08 23.38
C ARG A 329 -2.55 5.27 24.65
N ARG A 330 -3.76 4.71 24.69
CA ARG A 330 -4.74 4.86 25.76
C ARG A 330 -5.13 3.48 26.32
N PRO A 331 -5.61 3.40 27.58
CA PRO A 331 -6.36 2.24 28.06
C PRO A 331 -7.53 1.91 27.13
N ALA A 332 -7.98 0.66 27.13
CA ALA A 332 -9.12 0.24 26.31
C ALA A 332 -10.45 0.86 26.78
N THR A 333 -10.54 1.25 28.05
CA THR A 333 -11.70 1.86 28.72
C THR A 333 -11.61 3.40 28.83
N ASP A 334 -10.63 4.05 28.18
CA ASP A 334 -10.61 5.52 28.07
C ASP A 334 -11.82 5.97 27.24
N GLU A 335 -12.65 6.87 27.77
CA GLU A 335 -13.88 7.39 27.14
C GLU A 335 -13.67 7.96 25.73
N ARG A 336 -12.42 8.22 25.32
CA ARG A 336 -12.08 8.67 23.95
C ARG A 336 -11.74 7.53 22.99
N GLN A 337 -11.95 6.28 23.39
CA GLN A 337 -11.84 5.10 22.52
C GLN A 337 -13.20 4.84 21.87
N PRO A 338 -13.29 4.64 20.54
CA PRO A 338 -14.55 4.38 19.85
C PRO A 338 -15.21 3.03 20.22
N LEU A 339 -14.55 2.20 21.03
CA LEU A 339 -15.06 0.91 21.55
C LEU A 339 -15.31 0.93 23.06
N ALA A 340 -15.03 2.04 23.78
CA ALA A 340 -15.26 2.13 25.23
C ALA A 340 -16.69 2.54 25.60
N HIS A 341 -17.46 3.04 24.64
CA HIS A 341 -18.84 3.50 24.81
C HIS A 341 -19.65 3.15 23.55
N PRO A 342 -20.98 3.00 23.65
CA PRO A 342 -21.85 2.95 22.47
C PRO A 342 -21.64 4.20 21.59
N PRO A 343 -21.65 4.07 20.26
CA PRO A 343 -21.44 5.19 19.35
C PRO A 343 -22.65 6.12 19.34
N ASP A 344 -22.38 7.41 19.16
CA ASP A 344 -23.42 8.43 19.04
C ASP A 344 -23.93 8.53 17.59
N LEU A 345 -25.24 8.39 17.41
CA LEU A 345 -25.91 8.53 16.12
C LEU A 345 -26.07 10.00 15.71
N ASP A 346 -26.03 10.95 16.65
CA ASP A 346 -26.13 12.39 16.37
C ASP A 346 -24.83 12.94 15.76
N LEU A 347 -23.75 12.15 15.79
CA LEU A 347 -22.47 12.41 15.12
C LEU A 347 -22.36 11.74 13.74
N LEU A 348 -23.48 11.27 13.18
CA LEU A 348 -23.62 10.96 11.75
C LEU A 348 -24.01 12.26 11.01
N PRO A 349 -23.13 12.87 10.20
CA PRO A 349 -23.53 13.98 9.34
C PRO A 349 -24.55 13.48 8.31
N GLU A 350 -25.61 14.24 8.05
CA GLU A 350 -26.55 13.91 6.96
C GLU A 350 -25.90 14.02 5.56
N ASP A 351 -24.72 14.63 5.47
CA ASP A 351 -24.05 15.01 4.23
C ASP A 351 -22.83 14.13 3.87
N VAL A 352 -23.04 12.87 3.47
CA VAL A 352 -22.09 12.13 2.59
C VAL A 352 -22.81 11.27 1.55
N PHE A 353 -23.69 11.90 0.77
CA PHE A 353 -23.89 11.50 -0.62
C PHE A 353 -23.27 12.56 -1.53
N VAL A 354 -22.77 12.14 -2.69
CA VAL A 354 -22.22 12.95 -3.80
C VAL A 354 -20.74 13.40 -3.66
N GLU A 355 -19.86 12.76 -4.44
CA GLU A 355 -18.82 13.51 -5.17
C GLU A 355 -19.48 14.13 -6.40
N ASP A 356 -19.47 15.46 -6.49
CA ASP A 356 -19.21 16.26 -7.71
C ASP A 356 -19.53 17.73 -7.43
N ASP A 357 -18.55 18.62 -7.66
CA ASP A 357 -18.82 20.05 -7.81
C ASP A 357 -19.62 20.27 -9.11
N LEU A 358 -20.77 20.96 -9.06
CA LEU A 358 -21.15 22.11 -9.90
C LEU A 358 -22.66 22.41 -9.85
N ASP A 359 -23.01 23.70 -9.89
CA ASP A 359 -24.39 24.21 -9.85
C ASP A 359 -25.22 23.82 -11.11
N LEU A 360 -26.47 23.36 -10.94
CA LEU A 360 -27.69 23.93 -11.57
C LEU A 360 -28.99 23.18 -11.20
N GLU A 361 -30.13 23.87 -11.32
CA GLU A 361 -31.45 23.49 -10.80
C GLU A 361 -32.11 22.26 -11.47
N GLY A 362 -32.84 21.43 -10.71
CA GLY A 362 -33.74 20.42 -11.27
C GLY A 362 -34.32 19.37 -10.31
N THR A 363 -35.31 19.73 -9.48
CA THR A 363 -36.14 18.74 -8.74
C THR A 363 -36.94 17.84 -9.72
N PRO A 364 -37.17 16.54 -9.44
CA PRO A 364 -38.34 16.19 -8.63
C PRO A 364 -38.33 14.88 -7.78
N LEU A 365 -38.90 15.01 -6.57
CA LEU A 365 -39.89 14.09 -5.96
C LEU A 365 -39.50 12.65 -5.57
N LEU A 366 -39.00 12.50 -4.34
CA LEU A 366 -39.76 11.80 -3.29
C LEU A 366 -39.76 12.66 -2.01
N THR A 367 -40.88 12.71 -1.28
CA THR A 367 -41.10 13.70 -0.21
C THR A 367 -40.55 13.26 1.15
N PRO A 368 -39.78 14.10 1.86
CA PRO A 368 -39.37 13.84 3.23
C PRO A 368 -40.52 14.15 4.20
N SER A 369 -41.19 13.11 4.71
CA SER A 369 -42.24 13.26 5.72
C SER A 369 -42.22 12.17 6.78
N THR A 370 -41.07 12.01 7.45
CA THR A 370 -41.00 11.62 8.88
C THR A 370 -39.58 11.84 9.42
N HIS A 371 -39.23 13.10 9.73
CA HIS A 371 -38.42 13.34 10.93
C HIS A 371 -39.28 12.91 12.13
N ARG A 372 -39.19 11.62 12.48
CA ARG A 372 -39.22 11.24 13.89
C ARG A 372 -37.79 11.43 14.37
N ASP A 373 -37.62 11.94 15.58
CA ASP A 373 -36.30 12.12 16.17
C ASP A 373 -35.62 10.76 16.34
N PHE A 374 -34.79 10.35 15.38
CA PHE A 374 -34.09 9.07 15.39
C PHE A 374 -33.12 8.98 16.59
N ALA A 375 -32.54 10.12 16.97
CA ALA A 375 -31.83 10.35 18.24
C ALA A 375 -32.66 9.92 19.46
N ALA A 376 -33.87 10.48 19.57
CA ALA A 376 -34.79 10.17 20.66
C ALA A 376 -35.26 8.72 20.59
N ILE A 377 -35.44 8.14 19.39
CA ILE A 377 -35.75 6.72 19.25
C ILE A 377 -34.60 5.87 19.79
N ALA A 378 -33.35 6.04 19.33
CA ALA A 378 -32.22 5.24 19.82
C ALA A 378 -32.01 5.37 21.33
N GLN A 379 -32.05 6.59 21.87
CA GLN A 379 -31.94 6.85 23.31
C GLN A 379 -33.14 6.26 24.10
N HIS A 380 -34.36 6.31 23.57
CA HIS A 380 -35.56 5.73 24.17
C HIS A 380 -35.58 4.19 24.07
N ILE A 381 -34.87 3.59 23.11
CA ILE A 381 -34.69 2.14 22.96
C ILE A 381 -33.69 1.61 23.99
N ILE A 382 -32.55 2.29 24.15
CA ILE A 382 -31.58 2.00 25.23
C ILE A 382 -32.27 2.08 26.60
N ALA A 383 -33.24 2.99 26.76
CA ALA A 383 -34.00 3.18 27.99
C ALA A 383 -35.22 2.23 28.20
N ASN A 384 -35.64 1.41 27.21
CA ASN A 384 -36.88 0.61 27.33
C ASN A 384 -36.75 -0.81 26.74
N SER A 385 -36.85 -1.82 27.62
CA SER A 385 -36.78 -3.24 27.26
C SER A 385 -38.02 -3.82 26.56
N GLU A 386 -39.10 -3.05 26.36
CA GLU A 386 -40.38 -3.53 25.80
C GLU A 386 -40.55 -3.24 24.30
N LEU A 387 -39.47 -2.95 23.58
CA LEU A 387 -39.53 -2.64 22.17
C LEU A 387 -39.66 -3.91 21.28
N SER A 388 -40.39 -3.80 20.16
CA SER A 388 -40.44 -4.88 19.16
C SER A 388 -39.05 -5.23 18.63
N GLY A 389 -38.72 -6.53 18.62
CA GLY A 389 -37.38 -7.02 18.26
C GLY A 389 -36.87 -6.54 16.89
N ALA A 390 -37.76 -6.35 15.91
CA ALA A 390 -37.38 -5.82 14.60
C ALA A 390 -36.80 -4.39 14.68
N VAL A 391 -37.30 -3.54 15.59
CA VAL A 391 -36.83 -2.17 15.77
C VAL A 391 -35.57 -2.14 16.66
N LYS A 392 -35.43 -3.08 17.62
CA LYS A 392 -34.17 -3.25 18.36
C LYS A 392 -33.04 -3.65 17.40
N ASN A 393 -33.24 -4.66 16.56
CA ASN A 393 -32.24 -5.12 15.58
C ASN A 393 -31.83 -3.99 14.62
N ALA A 394 -32.79 -3.24 14.07
CA ALA A 394 -32.48 -2.11 13.18
C ALA A 394 -31.70 -0.98 13.87
N SER A 395 -31.87 -0.81 15.19
CA SER A 395 -31.13 0.20 15.97
C SER A 395 -29.73 -0.29 16.33
N GLU A 396 -29.58 -1.58 16.63
CA GLU A 396 -28.29 -2.24 16.89
C GLU A 396 -27.41 -2.22 15.62
N GLU A 397 -28.01 -2.47 14.44
CA GLU A 397 -27.37 -2.31 13.12
C GLU A 397 -26.81 -0.90 12.90
N LEU A 398 -27.65 0.13 13.13
CA LEU A 398 -27.24 1.53 12.99
C LEU A 398 -26.09 1.90 13.93
N LEU A 399 -26.09 1.38 15.17
CA LEU A 399 -24.99 1.53 16.11
C LEU A 399 -23.73 0.80 15.63
N HIS A 400 -23.83 -0.43 15.10
CA HIS A 400 -22.68 -1.17 14.56
C HIS A 400 -22.02 -0.39 13.42
N VAL A 401 -22.80 0.10 12.45
CA VAL A 401 -22.29 0.92 11.35
C VAL A 401 -21.70 2.25 11.84
N ALA A 402 -22.27 2.87 12.89
CA ALA A 402 -21.71 4.08 13.51
C ALA A 402 -20.37 3.81 14.22
N GLN A 403 -20.24 2.67 14.91
CA GLN A 403 -18.99 2.20 15.53
C GLN A 403 -17.90 1.99 14.47
N GLU A 404 -18.23 1.33 13.36
CA GLU A 404 -17.31 1.08 12.25
C GLU A 404 -16.79 2.36 11.62
N ARG A 405 -17.67 3.36 11.43
CA ARG A 405 -17.29 4.70 10.98
C ARG A 405 -16.40 5.42 12.01
N ALA A 406 -16.66 5.27 13.31
CA ALA A 406 -15.82 5.81 14.38
C ALA A 406 -14.41 5.17 14.39
N VAL A 407 -14.29 3.87 14.10
CA VAL A 407 -12.99 3.20 13.92
C VAL A 407 -12.19 3.84 12.78
N LEU A 408 -12.81 4.17 11.64
CA LEU A 408 -12.13 4.85 10.53
C LEU A 408 -11.78 6.32 10.83
N ARG A 409 -12.68 7.05 11.48
CA ARG A 409 -12.62 8.52 11.65
C ARG A 409 -11.83 8.95 12.90
N ASP A 410 -12.09 8.31 14.03
CA ASP A 410 -11.74 8.86 15.35
C ASP A 410 -10.38 8.36 15.83
N ILE A 411 -9.89 7.24 15.28
CA ILE A 411 -8.54 6.70 15.51
C ILE A 411 -7.54 7.44 14.59
N PRO A 412 -6.62 8.28 15.11
CA PRO A 412 -5.72 9.08 14.28
C PRO A 412 -4.84 8.28 13.32
N GLN A 413 -4.49 7.05 13.70
CA GLN A 413 -3.68 6.13 12.93
C GLN A 413 -4.40 5.61 11.69
N ASN A 414 -5.73 5.41 11.75
CA ASN A 414 -6.52 4.91 10.62
C ASN A 414 -6.76 5.98 9.54
N ARG A 415 -6.56 7.26 9.87
CA ARG A 415 -6.56 8.39 8.91
C ARG A 415 -5.21 8.62 8.22
N ASP A 416 -4.13 8.02 8.71
CA ASP A 416 -2.79 8.16 8.14
C ASP A 416 -2.58 7.13 7.02
N ALA A 417 -2.59 7.59 5.77
CA ALA A 417 -2.44 6.71 4.61
C ALA A 417 -1.13 5.89 4.63
N TRP A 418 -0.03 6.43 5.18
CA TRP A 418 1.20 5.67 5.34
C TRP A 418 0.99 4.49 6.31
N VAL A 419 0.19 4.69 7.36
CA VAL A 419 -0.14 3.65 8.33
C VAL A 419 -0.99 2.56 7.70
N LEU A 420 -2.11 2.91 7.05
CA LEU A 420 -2.99 1.95 6.37
C LEU A 420 -2.24 1.08 5.34
N LEU A 421 -1.27 1.66 4.64
CA LEU A 421 -0.49 0.98 3.60
C LEU A 421 0.71 0.17 4.15
N ASN A 422 1.25 0.50 5.34
CA ASN A 422 2.53 -0.06 5.79
C ASN A 422 2.51 -0.71 7.18
N MET A 423 1.41 -0.68 7.93
CA MET A 423 1.36 -1.27 9.26
C MET A 423 1.70 -2.76 9.24
N ARG A 424 2.50 -3.21 10.20
CA ARG A 424 2.70 -4.64 10.51
C ARG A 424 2.49 -4.93 11.99
N GLY A 425 2.83 -3.98 12.86
CA GLY A 425 2.55 -4.07 14.28
C GLY A 425 2.53 -2.73 15.01
N VAL A 426 2.30 -2.82 16.31
CA VAL A 426 2.22 -1.71 17.26
C VAL A 426 3.26 -1.92 18.35
N ARG A 427 4.15 -0.96 18.54
CA ARG A 427 5.16 -1.01 19.61
C ARG A 427 4.52 -0.73 20.97
N LYS A 428 5.15 -1.19 22.06
CA LYS A 428 4.76 -0.91 23.46
C LYS A 428 4.51 0.59 23.78
N SER A 429 5.05 1.50 22.97
CA SER A 429 4.81 2.96 23.08
C SER A 429 3.58 3.47 22.32
N GLY A 430 2.64 2.60 21.92
CA GLY A 430 1.50 2.92 21.04
C GLY A 430 1.87 3.41 19.64
N LYS A 431 3.13 3.18 19.18
CA LYS A 431 3.59 3.63 17.86
C LYS A 431 3.51 2.50 16.84
N VAL A 432 2.76 2.75 15.76
CA VAL A 432 2.71 1.89 14.57
C VAL A 432 4.10 1.71 13.96
N THR A 433 4.39 0.51 13.49
CA THR A 433 5.64 0.13 12.85
C THR A 433 5.40 -0.75 11.64
N ARG A 434 6.22 -0.54 10.60
CA ARG A 434 6.24 -1.32 9.35
C ARG A 434 7.29 -2.43 9.33
N ASP A 435 8.05 -2.54 10.41
CA ASP A 435 9.02 -3.61 10.62
C ASP A 435 8.27 -4.78 11.27
N GLY A 436 8.22 -5.94 10.60
CA GLY A 436 7.39 -7.09 11.02
C GLY A 436 7.93 -7.86 12.23
N ASP A 437 9.18 -7.61 12.61
CA ASP A 437 9.88 -8.14 13.77
C ASP A 437 9.73 -7.26 15.03
N ARG A 438 9.01 -6.13 14.95
CA ARG A 438 8.93 -5.15 16.04
C ARG A 438 7.51 -4.84 16.46
N GLY A 439 7.26 -4.92 17.77
CA GLY A 439 5.95 -4.69 18.36
C GLY A 439 5.04 -5.91 18.27
N THR A 440 3.80 -5.76 18.75
CA THR A 440 2.76 -6.78 18.62
C THR A 440 2.11 -6.65 17.24
N PRO A 441 1.92 -7.74 16.47
CA PRO A 441 1.18 -7.70 15.21
C PRO A 441 -0.18 -7.01 15.37
N TRP A 442 -0.56 -6.19 14.40
CA TRP A 442 -1.79 -5.40 14.51
C TRP A 442 -3.04 -6.31 14.49
N SER A 443 -3.01 -7.43 13.77
CA SER A 443 -4.08 -8.41 13.75
C SER A 443 -4.33 -8.97 15.16
N ASP A 444 -3.27 -9.22 15.94
CA ASP A 444 -3.43 -9.67 17.34
C ASP A 444 -4.01 -8.57 18.24
N VAL A 445 -3.74 -7.28 17.94
CA VAL A 445 -4.35 -6.14 18.63
C VAL A 445 -5.84 -6.02 18.28
N TRP A 446 -6.20 -6.28 17.02
CA TRP A 446 -7.58 -6.32 16.56
C TRP A 446 -8.39 -7.42 17.25
N ASN A 447 -7.96 -8.68 17.12
CA ASN A 447 -8.68 -9.83 17.69
C ASN A 447 -8.89 -9.66 19.21
N ARG A 448 -7.85 -9.33 19.99
CA ARG A 448 -7.98 -9.12 21.45
C ARG A 448 -8.95 -8.02 21.88
N GLN A 449 -9.31 -7.08 21.00
CA GLN A 449 -10.34 -6.08 21.29
C GLN A 449 -11.72 -6.54 20.82
N MET A 450 -11.81 -7.20 19.67
CA MET A 450 -13.06 -7.80 19.19
C MET A 450 -13.56 -8.93 20.11
N ASP A 451 -12.66 -9.74 20.67
CA ASP A 451 -12.96 -10.78 21.68
C ASP A 451 -13.56 -10.23 22.99
N ARG A 452 -13.56 -8.89 23.17
CA ARG A 452 -14.14 -8.20 24.33
C ARG A 452 -15.46 -7.49 24.00
N CYS A 453 -15.84 -7.41 22.73
CA CYS A 453 -17.10 -6.80 22.32
C CYS A 453 -18.28 -7.67 22.75
N ALA A 454 -19.12 -7.14 23.65
CA ALA A 454 -20.21 -7.88 24.29
C ALA A 454 -21.62 -7.34 23.93
N GLY A 455 -21.71 -6.47 22.93
CA GLY A 455 -22.92 -5.74 22.55
C GLY A 455 -23.08 -4.40 23.29
N PHE A 456 -23.84 -3.48 22.70
CA PHE A 456 -23.99 -2.10 23.22
C PHE A 456 -24.67 -2.03 24.60
N ASP A 457 -25.50 -3.03 24.95
CA ASP A 457 -26.16 -3.12 26.26
C ASP A 457 -25.20 -3.50 27.41
N ALA A 458 -23.95 -3.90 27.11
CA ALA A 458 -23.03 -4.49 28.10
C ALA A 458 -22.57 -3.54 29.22
N GLY A 459 -22.81 -2.24 29.10
CA GLY A 459 -22.56 -1.24 30.15
C GLY A 459 -23.78 -0.91 31.04
N ALA A 460 -24.94 -1.52 30.78
CA ALA A 460 -26.19 -1.28 31.53
C ALA A 460 -26.52 -2.37 32.56
N VAL A 461 -25.66 -3.40 32.69
CA VAL A 461 -25.81 -4.48 33.67
C VAL A 461 -25.08 -4.09 34.96
N ASP A 462 -25.80 -4.13 36.08
CA ASP A 462 -25.25 -3.96 37.43
C ASP A 462 -24.11 -4.96 37.69
N ASP A 463 -23.07 -4.55 38.45
CA ASP A 463 -21.83 -5.32 38.73
C ASP A 463 -22.05 -6.63 39.54
N SER A 464 -23.32 -7.05 39.69
CA SER A 464 -23.76 -8.19 40.50
C SER A 464 -24.00 -9.48 39.72
N GLU A 465 -24.14 -9.45 38.39
CA GLU A 465 -24.24 -10.68 37.56
C GLU A 465 -22.96 -10.96 36.75
N PRO A 466 -22.38 -12.18 36.83
CA PRO A 466 -21.26 -12.56 35.98
C PRO A 466 -21.71 -12.71 34.52
N ALA A 467 -20.93 -12.15 33.60
CA ALA A 467 -21.21 -12.13 32.17
C ALA A 467 -21.73 -13.48 31.62
N PRO A 468 -22.73 -13.48 30.71
CA PRO A 468 -23.40 -14.69 30.26
C PRO A 468 -22.40 -15.65 29.62
N ARG A 469 -22.20 -16.80 30.27
CA ARG A 469 -21.37 -17.89 29.76
C ARG A 469 -22.00 -18.48 28.50
N ARG A 470 -21.66 -17.94 27.32
CA ARG A 470 -21.79 -18.69 26.06
C ARG A 470 -20.95 -19.97 26.19
N GLY A 471 -21.57 -21.09 25.86
CA GLY A 471 -21.10 -22.40 26.29
C GLY A 471 -20.28 -23.14 25.24
N ARG A 472 -19.29 -23.88 25.76
CA ARG A 472 -18.66 -25.09 25.20
C ARG A 472 -17.61 -24.95 24.08
N PHE A 473 -16.37 -25.27 24.49
CA PHE A 473 -15.14 -25.54 23.71
C PHE A 473 -14.49 -24.32 23.06
N GLY A 474 -13.16 -24.17 23.03
CA GLY A 474 -12.08 -25.07 23.49
C GLY A 474 -11.43 -24.71 24.84
N SER A 475 -10.40 -25.48 25.22
CA SER A 475 -9.62 -25.31 26.46
C SER A 475 -8.63 -24.14 26.40
N PRO A 476 -8.29 -23.50 27.54
CA PRO A 476 -7.23 -22.50 27.62
C PRO A 476 -5.83 -23.14 27.65
N GLU A 477 -5.48 -23.86 26.59
CA GLU A 477 -4.14 -24.38 26.30
C GLU A 477 -3.83 -23.95 24.85
N THR A 478 -3.28 -22.75 24.59
CA THR A 478 -1.83 -22.53 24.73
C THR A 478 -1.44 -21.07 24.46
N TYR A 479 -1.64 -20.15 25.43
CA TYR A 479 -0.94 -18.84 25.43
C TYR A 479 -0.50 -18.40 26.83
N ALA A 480 0.18 -19.31 27.52
CA ALA A 480 0.83 -19.00 28.79
C ALA A 480 2.16 -18.26 28.58
N HIS A 481 2.13 -16.92 28.56
CA HIS A 481 3.17 -16.09 29.19
C HIS A 481 2.77 -14.61 29.24
N GLY A 482 2.11 -14.21 30.33
CA GLY A 482 1.73 -12.83 30.59
C GLY A 482 0.87 -12.72 31.85
N LYS A 483 1.49 -12.83 33.03
CA LYS A 483 0.83 -12.42 34.27
C LYS A 483 0.67 -10.91 34.24
N ASP A 484 -0.57 -10.45 34.14
CA ASP A 484 -1.09 -9.26 34.81
C ASP A 484 -2.61 -9.43 34.88
N GLU A 485 -3.12 -9.86 36.06
CA GLU A 485 -4.55 -9.82 36.37
C GLU A 485 -4.97 -8.35 36.54
N ALA A 486 -5.42 -7.74 35.44
CA ALA A 486 -6.02 -6.41 35.45
C ALA A 486 -7.18 -6.37 34.45
N ASP A 487 -8.37 -6.63 34.98
CA ASP A 487 -9.66 -6.13 34.48
C ASP A 487 -10.01 -6.48 33.02
N VAL A 488 -10.56 -7.70 32.83
CA VAL A 488 -11.19 -8.12 31.57
C VAL A 488 -12.59 -7.51 31.48
N SER A 489 -12.67 -6.18 31.50
CA SER A 489 -13.93 -5.48 31.27
C SER A 489 -14.42 -5.83 29.86
N SER A 490 -15.70 -6.19 29.74
CA SER A 490 -16.40 -6.19 28.46
C SER A 490 -16.37 -4.79 27.87
N LEU A 491 -16.42 -4.71 26.55
CA LEU A 491 -16.54 -3.46 25.81
C LEU A 491 -17.96 -3.38 25.22
N PRO A 492 -18.64 -2.21 25.32
CA PRO A 492 -19.97 -2.01 24.76
C PRO A 492 -19.87 -1.77 23.24
N CYS A 493 -19.42 -2.79 22.53
CA CYS A 493 -19.20 -2.83 21.09
C CYS A 493 -19.69 -4.14 20.49
N LEU A 494 -19.83 -4.17 19.16
CA LEU A 494 -19.98 -5.40 18.38
C LEU A 494 -18.71 -5.67 17.56
N PRO A 495 -18.35 -6.93 17.29
CA PRO A 495 -17.13 -7.26 16.58
C PRO A 495 -17.27 -7.03 15.06
N SER A 496 -16.17 -6.64 14.42
CA SER A 496 -16.08 -6.50 12.96
C SER A 496 -14.83 -7.22 12.43
N THR A 497 -14.90 -7.75 11.21
CA THR A 497 -13.81 -8.52 10.59
C THR A 497 -12.92 -7.65 9.70
N VAL A 498 -11.61 -7.95 9.60
CA VAL A 498 -10.71 -7.28 8.65
C VAL A 498 -10.01 -8.29 7.75
N VAL A 499 -10.25 -8.21 6.45
CA VAL A 499 -9.52 -8.96 5.42
C VAL A 499 -8.39 -8.10 4.87
N TYR A 500 -7.22 -8.69 4.64
CA TYR A 500 -6.06 -7.91 4.22
C TYR A 500 -5.04 -8.65 3.39
N GLY A 501 -4.21 -7.88 2.68
CA GLY A 501 -3.04 -8.35 1.98
C GLY A 501 -1.91 -8.70 2.95
N HIS A 502 -1.16 -7.67 3.37
CA HIS A 502 0.11 -7.81 4.09
C HIS A 502 0.10 -8.80 5.28
N ALA A 503 0.95 -9.81 5.31
CA ALA A 503 2.30 -9.80 4.78
C ALA A 503 2.88 -11.20 4.65
N ALA A 504 3.48 -11.47 3.49
CA ALA A 504 4.08 -12.74 3.08
C ALA A 504 5.01 -13.36 4.10
N SER A 505 5.67 -12.56 4.94
CA SER A 505 6.54 -13.04 6.01
C SER A 505 5.81 -13.84 7.10
N ARG A 506 4.49 -13.65 7.25
CA ARG A 506 3.61 -14.42 8.14
C ARG A 506 2.94 -15.60 7.43
N GLY A 507 2.78 -15.53 6.11
CA GLY A 507 1.97 -16.49 5.36
C GLY A 507 0.48 -16.21 5.56
N LEU A 508 -0.33 -17.26 5.55
CA LEU A 508 -1.75 -17.19 5.86
C LEU A 508 -1.92 -16.81 7.33
N ASP A 509 -2.67 -15.74 7.62
CA ASP A 509 -2.92 -15.23 8.98
C ASP A 509 -4.43 -15.19 9.21
N ASP A 510 -5.04 -16.38 9.39
CA ASP A 510 -6.47 -16.56 9.64
C ASP A 510 -6.77 -16.65 11.13
N LYS A 511 -7.25 -15.52 11.68
CA LYS A 511 -7.76 -15.40 13.05
C LYS A 511 -9.24 -15.07 13.01
N ARG A 512 -9.95 -15.30 14.12
CA ARG A 512 -11.42 -15.18 14.22
C ARG A 512 -12.01 -13.89 13.65
N TRP A 513 -11.30 -12.77 13.79
CA TRP A 513 -11.72 -11.44 13.35
C TRP A 513 -10.79 -10.80 12.31
N THR A 514 -9.76 -11.51 11.82
CA THR A 514 -8.83 -10.96 10.82
C THR A 514 -8.26 -12.03 9.90
N VAL A 515 -8.33 -11.84 8.58
CA VAL A 515 -7.86 -12.82 7.58
C VAL A 515 -6.82 -12.20 6.64
N GLY A 516 -5.55 -12.62 6.78
CA GLY A 516 -4.43 -12.18 5.95
C GLY A 516 -4.17 -13.10 4.77
N LEU A 517 -4.27 -12.58 3.55
CA LEU A 517 -4.27 -13.33 2.29
C LEU A 517 -2.94 -13.28 1.50
N ASP A 518 -1.98 -12.42 1.84
CA ASP A 518 -0.62 -12.47 1.26
C ASP A 518 0.13 -13.72 1.76
N THR A 519 -0.11 -14.83 1.08
CA THR A 519 0.56 -16.11 1.26
C THR A 519 1.90 -16.20 0.50
N GLY A 520 2.37 -15.08 -0.08
CA GLY A 520 3.69 -14.96 -0.68
C GLY A 520 3.81 -15.55 -2.09
N CYS A 521 2.80 -15.41 -2.95
CA CYS A 521 2.81 -15.90 -4.34
C CYS A 521 4.07 -15.46 -5.11
N LEU A 522 4.48 -14.19 -4.96
CA LEU A 522 5.71 -13.62 -5.53
C LEU A 522 6.97 -14.43 -5.18
N TYR A 523 6.99 -15.10 -4.02
CA TYR A 523 8.13 -15.89 -3.55
C TYR A 523 8.03 -17.37 -3.94
N GLY A 524 7.14 -17.73 -4.88
CA GLY A 524 6.91 -19.11 -5.31
C GLY A 524 6.12 -19.96 -4.29
N ARG A 525 5.39 -19.32 -3.37
CA ARG A 525 4.48 -19.98 -2.43
C ARG A 525 3.08 -20.11 -3.05
N LYS A 526 2.02 -19.76 -2.33
CA LYS A 526 0.63 -19.88 -2.80
C LYS A 526 0.06 -18.47 -3.14
N LEU A 527 -0.92 -18.39 -4.03
CA LEU A 527 -1.85 -17.25 -4.11
C LEU A 527 -3.18 -17.73 -3.53
N THR A 528 -3.73 -16.98 -2.58
CA THR A 528 -4.90 -17.40 -1.80
C THR A 528 -6.07 -16.43 -2.01
N ALA A 529 -7.25 -17.02 -2.16
CA ALA A 529 -8.54 -16.35 -2.11
C ALA A 529 -9.31 -16.75 -0.84
N LEU A 530 -10.13 -15.82 -0.34
CA LEU A 530 -11.24 -16.04 0.57
C LEU A 530 -12.54 -15.91 -0.22
N VAL A 531 -13.35 -16.96 -0.21
CA VAL A 531 -14.65 -17.03 -0.89
C VAL A 531 -15.74 -16.90 0.16
N LEU A 532 -16.60 -15.89 0.03
CA LEU A 532 -17.73 -15.63 0.91
C LEU A 532 -19.05 -15.91 0.16
N ARG A 533 -19.95 -16.66 0.78
CA ARG A 533 -21.28 -17.03 0.24
C ARG A 533 -22.33 -16.95 1.33
N ARG A 534 -23.56 -16.57 0.97
CA ARG A 534 -24.69 -16.69 1.89
C ARG A 534 -25.21 -18.13 1.95
N GLY A 535 -25.70 -18.58 3.11
CA GLY A 535 -26.45 -19.82 3.21
C GLY A 535 -27.74 -19.76 2.38
N SER A 536 -28.09 -20.87 1.72
CA SER A 536 -29.43 -21.01 1.14
C SER A 536 -30.41 -21.40 2.24
N SER A 537 -31.51 -20.66 2.38
CA SER A 537 -32.55 -20.89 3.41
C SER A 537 -33.43 -22.12 3.16
N SER A 538 -32.91 -23.12 2.43
CA SER A 538 -33.67 -24.17 1.76
C SER A 538 -32.99 -25.54 1.91
N GLY A 539 -33.02 -26.12 3.11
CA GLY A 539 -32.61 -27.52 3.30
C GLY A 539 -32.34 -27.92 4.74
N ASN A 540 -33.20 -28.76 5.31
CA ASN A 540 -32.88 -29.50 6.53
C ASN A 540 -31.69 -30.43 6.29
N GLY A 541 -30.71 -30.39 7.19
CA GLY A 541 -30.00 -31.60 7.65
C GLY A 541 -29.29 -32.44 6.59
N ALA A 542 -28.22 -31.91 6.01
CA ALA A 542 -27.05 -32.70 5.63
C ALA A 542 -25.80 -31.89 5.98
N ALA A 543 -25.21 -32.20 7.14
CA ALA A 543 -23.79 -31.97 7.31
C ALA A 543 -23.11 -33.03 6.46
N GLU A 544 -22.75 -32.67 5.22
CA GLU A 544 -21.71 -33.38 4.51
C GLU A 544 -20.40 -32.98 5.21
N ASP A 545 -20.02 -33.83 6.15
CA ASP A 545 -18.71 -33.88 6.79
C ASP A 545 -17.67 -34.27 5.71
N ASP A 546 -17.47 -33.38 4.74
CA ASP A 546 -16.24 -33.37 3.94
C ASP A 546 -15.08 -33.16 4.93
N GLU A 547 -14.37 -34.25 5.21
CA GLU A 547 -13.16 -34.27 6.03
C GLU A 547 -12.16 -33.23 5.50
N ASP A 548 -11.45 -32.54 6.40
CA ASP A 548 -10.46 -31.54 6.01
C ASP A 548 -9.28 -32.21 5.29
N ASP A 549 -9.33 -32.25 3.95
CA ASP A 549 -8.25 -32.70 3.06
C ASP A 549 -7.03 -31.73 3.11
N GLU A 550 -6.36 -31.65 4.26
CA GLU A 550 -5.01 -31.07 4.40
C GLU A 550 -3.95 -32.01 3.79
N GLU A 551 -4.12 -32.34 2.51
CA GLU A 551 -3.18 -33.17 1.74
C GLU A 551 -1.92 -32.37 1.31
N GLU A 552 -1.08 -31.99 2.27
CA GLU A 552 0.28 -31.52 2.00
C GLU A 552 1.24 -32.71 1.82
N GLU A 553 1.41 -33.16 0.57
CA GLU A 553 2.50 -34.09 0.20
C GLU A 553 3.78 -33.30 -0.14
N GLU A 554 4.87 -33.59 0.57
CA GLU A 554 6.20 -33.05 0.28
C GLU A 554 6.77 -33.66 -1.01
N GLU A 555 7.06 -32.85 -2.03
CA GLU A 555 7.79 -33.29 -3.23
C GLU A 555 9.30 -33.33 -2.92
N GLU A 556 9.87 -34.53 -2.72
CA GLU A 556 11.34 -34.72 -2.62
C GLU A 556 12.04 -34.22 -3.90
N GLU A 557 13.11 -33.43 -3.76
CA GLU A 557 13.90 -32.93 -4.89
C GLU A 557 14.87 -34.02 -5.41
N GLU A 558 14.57 -34.63 -6.58
CA GLU A 558 15.55 -35.47 -7.30
C GLU A 558 16.73 -34.60 -7.78
N ILE A 559 17.93 -34.93 -7.31
CA ILE A 559 19.20 -34.34 -7.73
C ILE A 559 19.64 -35.01 -9.03
N ASP A 560 19.65 -34.26 -10.14
CA ASP A 560 20.13 -34.72 -11.45
C ASP A 560 21.65 -34.49 -11.59
N ASP A 561 22.43 -35.50 -11.20
CA ASP A 561 23.88 -35.58 -11.43
C ASP A 561 24.16 -36.30 -12.77
N GLY A 562 24.88 -35.64 -13.68
CA GLY A 562 25.57 -36.32 -14.79
C GLY A 562 25.26 -35.78 -16.18
N ALA A 563 26.01 -34.75 -16.60
CA ALA A 563 26.15 -34.45 -18.01
C ALA A 563 27.01 -35.52 -18.71
N ASP A 564 26.58 -36.00 -19.87
CA ASP A 564 27.49 -36.54 -20.88
C ASP A 564 27.00 -36.25 -22.29
N VAL A 565 27.96 -36.01 -23.19
CA VAL A 565 27.74 -35.49 -24.55
C VAL A 565 28.32 -36.46 -25.57
N GLU A 566 27.53 -36.86 -26.56
CA GLU A 566 28.12 -37.39 -27.80
C GLU A 566 27.31 -37.08 -29.07
N TYR A 567 28.02 -37.05 -30.20
CA TYR A 567 27.64 -36.35 -31.43
C TYR A 567 27.66 -37.29 -32.63
N SER A 568 26.53 -37.50 -33.30
CA SER A 568 26.54 -37.96 -34.70
C SER A 568 25.21 -37.68 -35.40
N GLY A 569 25.28 -37.15 -36.62
CA GLY A 569 24.10 -36.85 -37.43
C GLY A 569 23.70 -38.03 -38.31
N SER A 570 22.41 -38.36 -38.34
CA SER A 570 21.78 -38.99 -39.51
C SER A 570 20.26 -38.79 -39.53
N ARG A 571 19.75 -38.60 -40.75
CA ARG A 571 18.38 -38.19 -41.04
C ARG A 571 17.45 -39.41 -41.01
N LEU A 572 16.60 -39.55 -39.99
CA LEU A 572 15.53 -40.55 -39.99
C LEU A 572 14.19 -39.98 -39.52
N VAL A 573 13.20 -39.95 -40.41
CA VAL A 573 11.83 -39.55 -40.11
C VAL A 573 11.16 -40.68 -39.30
N ARG A 574 10.89 -40.46 -38.01
CA ARG A 574 10.20 -41.43 -37.16
C ARG A 574 8.88 -40.85 -36.64
N ARG A 575 7.76 -41.46 -37.04
CA ARG A 575 6.40 -41.12 -36.58
C ARG A 575 6.35 -41.07 -35.05
N ARG A 576 6.09 -39.90 -34.47
CA ARG A 576 5.69 -39.78 -33.07
C ARG A 576 4.33 -40.46 -32.91
N LYS A 577 4.29 -41.63 -32.27
CA LYS A 577 3.08 -42.07 -31.56
C LYS A 577 2.78 -41.01 -30.50
N GLY A 578 1.55 -40.52 -30.46
CA GLY A 578 1.14 -39.57 -29.44
C GLY A 578 1.15 -40.22 -28.07
N THR A 579 2.15 -39.90 -27.25
CA THR A 579 2.04 -40.05 -25.81
C THR A 579 1.10 -38.97 -25.31
N LYS A 580 -0.06 -39.37 -24.78
CA LYS A 580 -0.88 -38.45 -23.98
C LYS A 580 -0.01 -38.04 -22.78
N LYS A 581 0.42 -36.78 -22.74
CA LYS A 581 0.85 -36.19 -21.46
C LYS A 581 -0.39 -36.19 -20.58
N ASN A 582 -0.38 -36.97 -19.51
CA ASN A 582 -1.23 -36.65 -18.37
C ASN A 582 -0.70 -35.32 -17.83
N GLU A 583 -1.42 -34.24 -18.07
CA GLU A 583 -1.27 -33.04 -17.26
C GLU A 583 -1.64 -33.45 -15.83
N LYS A 584 -0.63 -33.54 -14.95
CA LYS A 584 -0.85 -33.67 -13.52
C LYS A 584 -1.68 -32.44 -13.12
N LYS A 585 -2.97 -32.62 -12.81
CA LYS A 585 -3.79 -31.54 -12.23
C LYS A 585 -3.08 -31.10 -10.96
N HIS A 586 -2.72 -29.82 -10.88
CA HIS A 586 -2.14 -29.27 -9.65
C HIS A 586 -3.19 -29.39 -8.54
N LYS A 587 -2.82 -30.02 -7.43
CA LYS A 587 -3.67 -30.27 -6.26
C LYS A 587 -4.09 -28.92 -5.66
N THR A 588 -5.39 -28.72 -5.46
CA THR A 588 -5.97 -27.44 -5.04
C THR A 588 -6.30 -27.49 -3.56
N TRP A 589 -5.63 -26.69 -2.73
CA TRP A 589 -5.91 -26.65 -1.29
C TRP A 589 -7.13 -25.77 -1.01
N ARG A 590 -8.04 -26.28 -0.17
CA ARG A 590 -9.28 -25.65 0.28
C ARG A 590 -9.42 -25.83 1.79
N ARG A 591 -9.97 -24.84 2.51
CA ARG A 591 -10.30 -24.96 3.94
C ARG A 591 -11.48 -24.07 4.32
N ARG A 592 -12.46 -24.60 5.06
CA ARG A 592 -13.55 -23.79 5.64
C ARG A 592 -13.02 -23.00 6.85
N ILE A 593 -13.46 -21.75 7.02
CA ILE A 593 -13.11 -20.93 8.19
C ILE A 593 -14.33 -20.21 8.76
N GLU A 594 -14.24 -19.77 10.01
CA GLU A 594 -15.19 -18.81 10.58
C GLU A 594 -14.92 -17.40 10.05
N PHE A 595 -15.97 -16.63 9.79
CA PHE A 595 -15.90 -15.27 9.27
C PHE A 595 -17.12 -14.46 9.73
N GLY A 596 -16.96 -13.17 10.03
CA GLY A 596 -18.06 -12.31 10.47
C GLY A 596 -18.60 -12.67 11.87
N ASP A 597 -19.66 -11.97 12.29
CA ASP A 597 -20.43 -12.34 13.49
C ASP A 597 -21.23 -13.63 13.23
N GLU A 598 -21.47 -14.43 14.27
CA GLU A 598 -22.32 -15.63 14.23
C GLU A 598 -23.77 -15.34 13.80
N ARG A 599 -24.19 -14.07 13.86
CA ARG A 599 -25.49 -13.60 13.36
C ARG A 599 -25.55 -13.54 11.83
N GLY A 600 -24.40 -13.49 11.15
CA GLY A 600 -24.31 -13.50 9.69
C GLY A 600 -24.37 -14.93 9.14
N ASP A 601 -25.25 -15.17 8.16
CA ASP A 601 -25.32 -16.44 7.44
C ASP A 601 -24.27 -16.52 6.31
N VAL A 602 -23.05 -16.02 6.58
CA VAL A 602 -21.93 -15.98 5.63
C VAL A 602 -21.00 -17.15 5.88
N ARG A 603 -20.89 -18.03 4.89
CA ARG A 603 -19.95 -19.15 4.85
C ARG A 603 -18.66 -18.70 4.17
N ALA A 604 -17.53 -19.03 4.79
CA ALA A 604 -16.21 -18.67 4.29
C ALA A 604 -15.36 -19.91 3.95
N GLU A 605 -14.73 -19.87 2.78
CA GLU A 605 -13.82 -20.90 2.27
C GLU A 605 -12.53 -20.23 1.76
N LEU A 606 -11.38 -20.67 2.28
CA LEU A 606 -10.07 -20.32 1.71
C LEU A 606 -9.73 -21.28 0.57
N VAL A 607 -9.23 -20.76 -0.55
CA VAL A 607 -8.83 -21.54 -1.73
C VAL A 607 -7.47 -21.04 -2.22
N SER A 608 -6.53 -21.93 -2.54
CA SER A 608 -5.20 -21.48 -2.98
C SER A 608 -4.57 -22.29 -4.11
N VAL A 609 -3.69 -21.64 -4.87
CA VAL A 609 -2.93 -22.24 -5.99
C VAL A 609 -1.42 -22.00 -5.83
N LYS A 610 -0.58 -22.98 -6.20
CA LYS A 610 0.89 -22.89 -6.16
C LYS A 610 1.39 -21.91 -7.25
N CYS A 611 2.20 -20.93 -6.86
CA CYS A 611 2.80 -19.95 -7.76
C CYS A 611 4.19 -20.41 -8.25
N PRO A 612 4.60 -20.03 -9.47
CA PRO A 612 5.95 -20.32 -9.96
C PRO A 612 7.01 -19.51 -9.18
N LYS A 613 8.19 -20.10 -8.95
CA LYS A 613 9.38 -19.37 -8.48
C LYS A 613 9.72 -18.26 -9.50
N THR A 614 10.09 -17.07 -9.04
CA THR A 614 10.30 -15.85 -9.87
C THR A 614 11.36 -15.98 -10.97
N GLY A 615 12.29 -16.94 -10.86
CA GLY A 615 13.24 -17.26 -11.94
C GLY A 615 12.61 -17.88 -13.19
N ASN A 616 11.38 -18.37 -13.11
CA ASN A 616 10.68 -19.10 -14.19
C ASN A 616 9.60 -18.25 -14.89
N LEU A 617 9.76 -16.92 -14.90
CA LEU A 617 8.78 -15.95 -15.44
C LEU A 617 9.06 -15.49 -16.88
N SER A 618 9.90 -16.24 -17.60
CA SER A 618 10.32 -16.03 -19.00
C SER A 618 9.24 -16.40 -20.02
#